data_AF-A0A1L8R6D9-F1
#
_entry.id   AF-A0A1L8R6D9-F1
#
_cell.length_a   1.000
_cell.length_b   1.000
_cell.length_c   1.000
_cell.angle_alpha   90.00
_cell.angle_beta   90.00
_cell.angle_gamma   90.00
#
_symmetry.space_group_name_H-M   'P 1'
#
loop_
_entity.id
_entity.type
_entity.pdbx_description
1 polymer ?
#
loop_
_entity_poly.entity_id
_entity_poly.type
_entity_poly.pdbx_seq_one_letter_code
_entity_poly.pdbx_strand_id
1 'polypeptide(L)'
;MIITIVERGIGDAVIEYSKQAGANGGTLLHGKGSGSHDKGRFFGIEIEPEKDIVLTLVPDSLTNEVMDAIGRGIKINEPGNGICFSIDIDKVMGITEINSYRRVVDMDQLLD
;
A
#
# COMPACT_ATOMS: atom_id res chain seq x y z
N MET A 1 -4.33 -7.12 3.75
CA MET A 1 -3.43 -6.36 2.84
C MET A 1 -3.70 -4.89 3.04
N ILE A 2 -2.65 -4.08 3.15
CA ILE A 2 -2.74 -2.62 3.24
C ILE A 2 -2.40 -2.05 1.86
N ILE A 3 -3.21 -1.10 1.40
CA ILE A 3 -2.99 -0.35 0.16
C ILE A 3 -2.83 1.11 0.53
N THR A 4 -1.71 1.70 0.12
CA THR A 4 -1.45 3.13 0.28
C THR A 4 -1.28 3.76 -1.10
N ILE A 5 -2.03 4.82 -1.38
CA ILE A 5 -1.93 5.57 -2.63
C ILE A 5 -1.45 6.98 -2.29
N VAL A 6 -0.31 7.37 -2.83
CA VAL A 6 0.38 8.64 -2.53
C VAL A 6 0.86 9.32 -3.83
N GLU A 7 1.31 10.56 -3.72
CA GLU A 7 1.98 11.24 -4.83
C GLU A 7 3.27 10.49 -5.23
N ARG A 8 3.60 10.53 -6.53
CA ARG A 8 4.82 9.93 -7.05
C ARG A 8 6.06 10.40 -6.27
N GLY A 9 6.93 9.46 -5.90
CA GLY A 9 8.15 9.71 -5.13
C GLY A 9 8.00 9.55 -3.62
N ILE A 10 6.77 9.40 -3.10
CA ILE A 10 6.52 9.14 -1.68
C ILE A 10 6.42 7.63 -1.38
N GLY A 11 6.26 6.78 -2.41
CA GLY A 11 6.07 5.33 -2.25
C GLY A 11 7.19 4.64 -1.45
N ASP A 12 8.45 5.02 -1.66
CA ASP A 12 9.58 4.45 -0.91
C ASP A 12 9.53 4.78 0.58
N ALA A 13 9.08 5.99 0.94
CA ALA A 13 8.89 6.39 2.34
C ALA A 13 7.79 5.57 3.00
N VAL A 14 6.69 5.29 2.29
CA VAL A 14 5.63 4.39 2.78
C VAL A 14 6.17 2.99 3.07
N ILE A 15 6.99 2.43 2.17
CA ILE A 15 7.62 1.12 2.38
C ILE A 15 8.50 1.16 3.63
N GLU A 16 9.30 2.21 3.81
CA GLU A 16 10.18 2.36 4.97
C GLU A 16 9.39 2.45 6.30
N TYR A 17 8.34 3.28 6.36
CA TYR A 17 7.48 3.34 7.54
C TYR A 17 6.78 2.01 7.84
N SER A 18 6.36 1.28 6.79
CA SER A 18 5.77 -0.04 6.97
C SER A 18 6.77 -1.05 7.56
N LYS A 19 8.03 -1.00 7.12
CA LYS A 19 9.10 -1.87 7.64
C LYS A 19 9.43 -1.58 9.10
N GLN A 20 9.44 -0.31 9.49
CA GLN A 20 9.66 0.09 10.88
C GLN A 20 8.58 -0.44 11.83
N ALA A 21 7.37 -0.68 11.33
CA ALA A 21 6.25 -1.28 12.06
C ALA A 21 6.17 -2.81 11.93
N GLY A 22 7.21 -3.47 11.40
CA GLY A 22 7.30 -4.93 11.34
C GLY A 22 6.81 -5.56 10.04
N ALA A 23 6.47 -4.78 9.00
CA ALA A 23 6.27 -5.34 7.67
C ALA A 23 7.62 -5.78 7.07
N ASN A 24 7.62 -6.83 6.24
CA ASN A 24 8.84 -7.22 5.51
C ASN A 24 9.19 -6.25 4.36
N GLY A 25 8.19 -5.51 3.86
CA GLY A 25 8.33 -4.57 2.75
C GLY A 25 6.99 -4.28 2.09
N GLY A 26 7.05 -3.93 0.80
CA GLY A 26 5.86 -3.69 -0.01
C GLY A 26 6.18 -3.78 -1.51
N THR A 27 5.13 -3.93 -2.31
CA THR A 27 5.20 -3.84 -3.77
C THR A 27 4.79 -2.44 -4.20
N LEU A 28 5.65 -1.77 -4.96
CA LEU A 28 5.38 -0.43 -5.50
C LEU A 28 4.89 -0.52 -6.93
N LEU A 29 3.73 0.05 -7.22
CA LEU A 29 3.18 0.22 -8.55
C LEU A 29 3.10 1.71 -8.89
N HIS A 30 3.41 2.05 -10.12
CA HIS A 30 3.19 3.41 -10.63
C HIS A 30 1.82 3.50 -11.29
N GLY A 31 1.09 4.56 -10.98
CA GLY A 31 -0.27 4.78 -11.45
C GLY A 31 -0.54 6.25 -11.76
N LYS A 32 -1.80 6.53 -12.03
CA LYS A 32 -2.29 7.87 -12.31
C LYS A 32 -3.49 8.20 -11.43
N GLY A 33 -3.56 9.43 -10.94
CA GLY A 33 -4.66 9.95 -10.15
C GLY A 33 -5.78 10.49 -11.02
N SER A 34 -7.01 10.46 -10.49
CA SER A 34 -8.19 11.04 -11.14
C SER A 34 -9.04 11.89 -10.19
N GLY A 35 -8.46 12.29 -9.04
CA GLY A 35 -9.15 13.07 -8.02
C GLY A 35 -9.78 14.36 -8.55
N SER A 36 -10.81 14.86 -7.87
CA SER A 36 -11.51 16.10 -8.29
C SER A 36 -10.58 17.32 -8.38
N HIS A 37 -9.50 17.34 -7.60
CA HIS A 37 -8.47 18.38 -7.61
C HIS A 37 -7.31 18.10 -8.59
N ASP A 38 -7.28 16.92 -9.20
CA ASP A 38 -6.17 16.42 -10.00
C ASP A 38 -6.31 16.75 -11.50
N LYS A 39 -7.43 17.36 -11.92
CA LYS A 39 -7.70 17.70 -13.33
C LYS A 39 -7.13 19.06 -13.70
N GLY A 40 -5.81 19.18 -13.69
CA GLY A 40 -5.12 20.32 -14.27
C GLY A 40 -5.14 20.28 -15.79
N ARG A 41 -5.43 21.40 -16.45
CA ARG A 41 -5.20 21.58 -17.89
C ARG A 41 -4.03 22.55 -18.09
N PHE A 42 -3.01 22.12 -18.82
CA PHE A 42 -1.89 22.98 -19.20
C PHE A 42 -1.81 23.02 -20.72
N PHE A 43 -1.94 24.21 -21.33
CA PHE A 43 -1.96 24.39 -22.78
C PHE A 43 -2.95 23.48 -23.54
N GLY A 44 -4.11 23.18 -22.92
CA GLY A 44 -5.13 22.32 -23.53
C GLY A 44 -4.87 20.81 -23.42
N ILE A 45 -3.76 20.40 -22.79
CA ILE A 45 -3.43 19.01 -22.49
C ILE A 45 -3.96 18.68 -21.09
N GLU A 46 -4.64 17.54 -20.96
CA GLU A 46 -5.07 17.00 -19.66
C GLU A 46 -3.84 16.41 -18.96
N ILE A 47 -3.50 16.97 -17.79
CA ILE A 47 -2.43 16.44 -16.96
C ILE A 47 -3.07 15.47 -15.98
N GLU A 48 -2.70 14.19 -16.11
CA GLU A 48 -3.02 13.17 -15.13
C GLU A 48 -1.87 13.10 -14.12
N PRO A 49 -2.10 13.35 -12.82
CA PRO A 49 -1.02 13.30 -11.84
C PRO A 49 -0.53 11.88 -11.66
N GLU A 50 0.78 11.74 -11.49
CA GLU A 50 1.40 10.45 -11.23
C GLU A 50 1.24 10.07 -9.76
N LYS A 51 0.92 8.80 -9.52
CA LYS A 51 0.76 8.26 -8.18
C LYS A 51 1.66 7.05 -7.99
N ASP A 52 2.02 6.84 -6.74
CA ASP A 52 2.61 5.59 -6.26
C ASP A 52 1.56 4.83 -5.45
N ILE A 53 1.39 3.54 -5.77
CA ILE A 53 0.49 2.62 -5.08
C ILE A 53 1.36 1.56 -4.42
N VAL A 54 1.36 1.55 -3.09
CA VAL A 54 2.12 0.61 -2.29
C VAL A 54 1.19 -0.46 -1.74
N LEU A 55 1.49 -1.72 -2.07
CA LEU A 55 0.81 -2.89 -1.56
C LEU A 55 1.67 -3.53 -0.47
N THR A 56 1.19 -3.50 0.77
CA THR A 56 1.90 -4.07 1.92
C THR A 56 1.07 -5.21 2.49
N LEU A 57 1.60 -6.43 2.36
CA LEU A 57 0.95 -7.61 2.90
C LEU A 57 1.53 -7.93 4.28
N VAL A 58 0.66 -7.95 5.28
CA VAL A 58 1.00 -8.19 6.68
C VAL A 58 -0.02 -9.11 7.34
N PRO A 59 0.35 -9.84 8.41
CA PRO A 59 -0.60 -10.53 9.26
C PRO A 59 -1.63 -9.56 9.85
N ASP A 60 -2.84 -10.06 10.10
CA ASP A 60 -3.94 -9.26 10.64
C ASP A 60 -3.57 -8.53 11.95
N SER A 61 -2.80 -9.20 12.81
CA SER A 61 -2.32 -8.64 14.07
C SER A 61 -1.44 -7.38 13.93
N LEU A 62 -0.83 -7.17 12.75
CA LEU A 62 0.04 -6.02 12.48
C LEU A 62 -0.67 -4.93 11.64
N THR A 63 -1.87 -5.18 11.13
CA THR A 63 -2.54 -4.27 10.18
C THR A 63 -2.66 -2.85 10.74
N ASN A 64 -3.19 -2.70 11.96
CA ASN A 64 -3.41 -1.39 12.56
C ASN A 64 -2.10 -0.66 12.90
N GLU A 65 -1.10 -1.39 13.39
CA GLU A 65 0.21 -0.81 13.73
C GLU A 65 0.93 -0.28 12.49
N VAL A 66 0.91 -1.05 11.40
CA VAL A 66 1.52 -0.65 10.12
C VAL A 66 0.76 0.50 9.49
N MET A 67 -0.58 0.48 9.50
CA MET A 67 -1.38 1.60 8.99
C MET A 67 -1.14 2.89 9.77
N ASP A 68 -1.03 2.83 11.10
CA ASP A 68 -0.75 3.98 11.94
C ASP A 68 0.67 4.53 11.72
N ALA A 69 1.68 3.66 11.57
CA ALA A 69 3.04 4.08 11.25
C ALA A 69 3.13 4.79 9.89
N ILE A 70 2.49 4.23 8.85
CA ILE A 70 2.38 4.88 7.54
C ILE A 70 1.66 6.23 7.69
N GLY A 71 0.50 6.24 8.34
CA GLY A 71 -0.35 7.42 8.47
C GLY A 71 0.35 8.58 9.19
N ARG A 72 1.09 8.28 10.26
CA ARG A 72 1.92 9.27 10.97
C ARG A 72 3.13 9.71 10.13
N GLY A 73 3.81 8.77 9.49
CA GLY A 73 5.02 9.04 8.70
C GLY A 73 4.79 9.98 7.52
N ILE A 74 3.69 9.81 6.79
CA ILE A 74 3.34 10.66 5.64
C ILE A 74 2.33 11.76 5.98
N LYS A 75 1.92 11.89 7.25
CA LYS A 75 0.89 12.83 7.71
C LYS A 75 -0.39 12.71 6.90
N ILE A 76 -0.94 11.51 6.80
CA ILE A 76 -2.04 11.19 5.88
C ILE A 76 -3.35 11.95 6.15
N ASN A 77 -3.50 12.50 7.35
CA ASN A 77 -4.65 13.32 7.73
C ASN A 77 -4.59 14.76 7.14
N GLU A 78 -3.45 15.15 6.56
CA GLU A 78 -3.33 16.42 5.84
C GLU A 78 -3.80 16.25 4.38
N PRO A 79 -4.61 17.18 3.85
CA PRO A 79 -5.09 17.10 2.47
C PRO A 79 -3.95 16.97 1.46
N GLY A 80 -4.08 16.04 0.52
CA GLY A 80 -3.11 15.82 -0.56
C GLY A 80 -2.03 14.77 -0.28
N ASN A 81 -1.93 14.26 0.95
CA ASN A 81 -0.90 13.27 1.32
C ASN A 81 -1.27 11.81 1.00
N GLY A 82 -2.43 11.59 0.37
CA GLY A 82 -2.86 10.28 -0.11
C GLY A 82 -3.95 9.62 0.71
N ILE A 83 -4.14 8.31 0.48
CA ILE A 83 -5.10 7.46 1.20
C ILE A 83 -4.46 6.13 1.59
N CYS A 84 -4.84 5.59 2.74
CA CYS A 84 -4.39 4.29 3.24
C CYS A 84 -5.62 3.51 3.70
N PHE A 85 -5.80 2.30 3.18
CA PHE A 85 -6.92 1.44 3.51
C PHE A 85 -6.49 -0.03 3.46
N SER A 86 -7.26 -0.90 4.09
CA SER A 86 -7.00 -2.34 4.10
C SER A 86 -8.07 -3.10 3.31
N ILE A 87 -7.66 -4.23 2.76
CA ILE A 87 -8.53 -5.25 2.17
C ILE A 87 -8.15 -6.60 2.81
N ASP A 88 -9.15 -7.35 3.26
CA ASP A 88 -8.96 -8.70 3.78
C ASP A 88 -8.54 -9.65 2.67
N ILE A 89 -7.56 -10.50 2.96
CA ILE A 89 -7.06 -11.51 2.04
C ILE A 89 -7.27 -12.88 2.68
N ASP A 90 -8.08 -13.71 2.03
CA ASP A 90 -8.43 -15.04 2.52
C ASP A 90 -7.28 -16.04 2.34
N LYS A 91 -6.61 -15.99 1.18
CA LYS A 91 -5.57 -16.95 0.81
C LYS A 91 -4.34 -16.24 0.22
N VAL A 92 -3.15 -16.70 0.60
CA VAL A 92 -1.87 -16.23 0.07
C VAL A 92 -0.90 -17.38 -0.12
N MET A 93 -0.07 -17.31 -1.17
CA MET A 93 0.99 -18.28 -1.47
C MET A 93 2.29 -17.56 -1.84
N GLY A 94 3.42 -18.27 -1.78
CA GLY A 94 4.72 -17.74 -2.22
C GLY A 94 5.44 -16.88 -1.19
N ILE A 95 4.96 -16.83 0.06
CA ILE A 95 5.63 -16.19 1.18
C ILE A 95 6.53 -17.24 1.86
N THR A 96 7.85 -17.11 1.66
CA THR A 96 8.81 -18.12 2.14
C THR A 96 9.31 -17.84 3.56
N GLU A 97 9.29 -16.58 4.02
CA GLU A 97 9.77 -16.20 5.37
C GLU A 97 9.03 -14.97 5.95
N ILE A 98 7.77 -15.12 6.33
CA ILE A 98 7.18 -14.26 7.38
C ILE A 98 7.16 -15.11 8.64
N ASN A 99 8.15 -14.89 9.52
CA ASN A 99 8.12 -15.46 10.87
C ASN A 99 6.75 -15.17 11.46
N SER A 100 5.97 -16.23 11.71
CA SER A 100 4.59 -16.17 12.23
C SER A 100 3.58 -15.53 11.27
N TYR A 101 2.83 -16.32 10.49
CA TYR A 101 1.39 -16.56 10.67
C TYR A 101 0.80 -17.47 9.55
N ARG A 102 0.08 -18.49 10.02
CA ARG A 102 -0.99 -19.32 9.42
C ARG A 102 -0.82 -19.84 7.98
N ARG A 103 -0.16 -21.01 7.90
CA ARG A 103 -0.21 -22.03 6.84
C ARG A 103 0.18 -21.53 5.44
N VAL A 104 1.35 -21.97 4.98
CA VAL A 104 1.59 -22.09 3.54
C VAL A 104 0.49 -23.01 3.01
N VAL A 105 -0.41 -22.46 2.20
CA VAL A 105 -1.46 -23.23 1.53
C VAL A 105 -0.83 -23.76 0.25
N ASP A 106 -0.75 -25.08 0.12
CA ASP A 106 -0.29 -25.71 -1.11
C ASP A 106 -1.23 -25.35 -2.26
N MET A 107 -0.70 -25.30 -3.49
CA MET A 107 -1.44 -24.87 -4.68
C MET A 107 -2.78 -25.62 -4.85
N ASP A 108 -2.80 -26.92 -4.53
CA ASP A 108 -4.00 -27.76 -4.64
C ASP A 108 -5.08 -27.33 -3.64
N GLN A 109 -4.71 -26.90 -2.43
CA GLN A 109 -5.64 -26.41 -1.41
C GLN A 109 -6.15 -24.98 -1.69
N LEU A 110 -5.46 -24.23 -2.56
CA LEU A 110 -5.92 -22.90 -2.96
C LEU A 110 -7.10 -22.98 -3.93
N LEU A 111 -7.05 -23.94 -4.85
CA LEU A 111 -7.99 -24.08 -5.96
C LEU A 111 -9.32 -24.76 -5.57
N ASP A 112 -9.36 -25.38 -4.38
CA ASP A 112 -10.57 -25.90 -3.72
C ASP A 112 -11.31 -24.82 -2.90
#